data_AF-A0A955N1J3-F1
#
_entry.id   AF-A0A955N1J3-F1
#
_cell.length_a   1.000
_cell.length_b   1.000
_cell.length_c   1.000
_cell.angle_alpha   90.00
_cell.angle_beta   90.00
_cell.angle_gamma   90.00
#
_symmetry.space_group_name_H-M   'P 1'
#
loop_
_entity.id
_entity.type
_entity.pdbx_description
1 polymer ?
#
loop_
_entity_poly.entity_id
_entity_poly.type
_entity_poly.pdbx_seq_one_letter_code
_entity_poly.pdbx_strand_id
1 'polypeptide(L)' 'MAKKKKMNPLHPGEFLLEEFLKPLELSQNRLARRISVPPRRINEIVLGKRRITADS' A
#
# COMPACT_ATOMS: atom_id res chain seq x y z
N MET A 1 30.24 11.16 13.21
CA MET A 1 28.77 10.92 13.17
C MET A 1 28.42 10.36 11.80
N ALA A 2 27.97 9.10 11.72
CA ALA A 2 27.65 8.47 10.44
C ALA A 2 26.40 9.13 9.82
N LYS A 3 26.54 9.66 8.59
CA LYS A 3 25.46 10.30 7.84
C LYS A 3 24.39 9.24 7.54
N LYS A 4 23.21 9.37 8.15
CA LYS A 4 22.06 8.49 7.94
C LYS A 4 21.78 8.42 6.44
N LYS A 5 22.04 7.27 5.80
CA LYS A 5 21.76 7.02 4.38
C LYS A 5 20.26 7.28 4.21
N LYS A 6 19.90 8.37 3.51
CA LYS A 6 18.49 8.65 3.19
C LYS A 6 18.02 7.49 2.33
N MET A 7 17.31 6.54 2.93
CA MET A 7 16.61 5.51 2.18
C MET A 7 15.59 6.25 1.31
N ASN A 8 15.50 5.87 0.03
CA ASN A 8 14.43 6.38 -0.82
C ASN A 8 13.10 6.09 -0.12
N PRO A 9 12.17 7.06 -0.08
CA PRO A 9 10.88 6.82 0.55
C PRO A 9 10.16 5.72 -0.22
N LEU A 10 10.00 4.57 0.41
CA LEU A 10 9.21 3.45 -0.10
C LEU A 10 7.75 3.90 -0.19
N HIS A 11 7.08 3.65 -1.32
CA HIS A 11 5.68 4.02 -1.42
C HIS A 11 4.85 3.11 -0.49
N PRO A 12 3.87 3.64 0.27
CA PRO A 12 3.05 2.82 1.17
C PRO A 12 2.37 1.63 0.48
N GLY A 13 2.06 1.78 -0.81
CA GLY A 13 1.49 0.70 -1.61
C GLY A 13 2.45 -0.43 -1.97
N GLU A 14 3.74 -0.13 -2.15
CA GLU A 14 4.78 -1.14 -2.34
C GLU A 14 4.95 -1.94 -1.04
N PHE A 15 5.01 -1.24 0.09
CA PHE A 15 5.06 -1.87 1.42
C PHE A 15 3.82 -2.75 1.69
N LEU A 16 2.61 -2.26 1.39
CA LEU A 16 1.37 -3.02 1.53
C LEU A 16 1.40 -4.32 0.69
N LEU A 17 1.93 -4.25 -0.53
CA LEU A 17 1.99 -5.40 -1.42
C LEU A 17 2.98 -6.47 -0.91
N GLU A 18 4.21 -6.06 -0.63
CA GLU A 18 5.30 -6.98 -0.29
C GLU A 18 5.19 -7.55 1.13
N GLU A 19 4.77 -6.74 2.10
CA GLU A 19 4.78 -7.14 3.51
C GLU A 19 3.45 -7.71 4.02
N PHE A 20 2.35 -7.49 3.29
CA PHE A 20 1.02 -7.97 3.70
C PHE A 20 0.31 -8.78 2.64
N LEU A 21 0.10 -8.24 1.43
CA LEU A 21 -0.74 -8.92 0.44
C LEU A 21 -0.10 -10.21 -0.06
N LYS A 22 1.19 -10.21 -0.40
CA LYS A 22 1.89 -11.44 -0.85
C LYS A 22 2.05 -12.47 0.28
N PRO A 23 2.53 -12.14 1.49
CA PRO A 23 2.73 -13.13 2.54
C PRO A 23 1.42 -13.74 3.07
N LEU A 24 0.31 -13.00 2.98
CA LEU A 24 -1.02 -13.46 3.41
C LEU A 24 -1.84 -14.06 2.25
N GLU A 25 -1.27 -14.18 1.06
CA GLU A 25 -1.97 -14.65 -0.16
C GLU A 25 -3.30 -13.91 -0.40
N LEU A 26 -3.32 -12.61 -0.07
CA LEU A 26 -4.50 -11.77 -0.08
C LEU A 26 -4.56 -10.95 -1.36
N SER A 27 -5.65 -11.06 -2.11
CA SER A 27 -5.87 -10.18 -3.27
C SER A 27 -6.26 -8.76 -2.86
N GLN A 28 -5.85 -7.77 -3.66
CA GLN A 28 -6.27 -6.36 -3.49
C GLN A 28 -7.80 -6.22 -3.44
N ASN A 29 -8.51 -6.99 -4.26
CA ASN A 29 -9.97 -7.02 -4.30
C ASN A 29 -10.56 -7.52 -2.97
N ARG A 30 -9.98 -8.58 -2.39
CA ARG A 30 -10.44 -9.12 -1.11
C ARG A 30 -10.20 -8.13 0.02
N LEU A 31 -9.02 -7.49 0.07
CA LEU A 31 -8.75 -6.41 1.02
C LEU A 31 -9.77 -5.27 0.88
N ALA A 32 -9.97 -4.78 -0.34
CA ALA A 32 -10.86 -3.67 -0.61
C ALA A 32 -12.30 -3.93 -0.15
N ARG A 33 -12.84 -5.13 -0.45
CA ARG A 33 -14.17 -5.54 0.02
C ARG A 33 -14.26 -5.62 1.53
N ARG A 34 -13.20 -6.06 2.21
CA ARG A 34 -13.20 -6.24 3.67
C ARG A 34 -13.14 -4.93 4.46
N ILE A 35 -12.59 -3.88 3.85
CA ILE A 35 -12.56 -2.53 4.43
C ILE A 35 -13.58 -1.58 3.76
N SER A 36 -14.51 -2.13 2.97
CA SER A 36 -15.59 -1.38 2.32
C SER A 36 -15.14 -0.22 1.42
N VAL A 37 -14.01 -0.38 0.71
CA VAL A 37 -13.53 0.59 -0.28
C VAL A 37 -13.60 0.04 -1.71
N PRO A 38 -13.73 0.91 -2.73
CA PRO A 38 -13.62 0.47 -4.13
C PRO A 38 -12.27 -0.21 -4.39
N PRO A 39 -12.22 -1.39 -5.06
CA PRO A 39 -10.95 -2.08 -5.33
C PRO A 39 -9.93 -1.26 -6.10
N ARG A 40 -10.41 -0.35 -6.95
CA ARG A 40 -9.57 0.63 -7.67
C ARG A 40 -8.72 1.47 -6.71
N ARG A 41 -9.24 1.84 -5.53
CA ARG A 41 -8.51 2.61 -4.52
C ARG A 41 -7.24 1.87 -4.08
N ILE A 42 -7.38 0.59 -3.73
CA ILE A 42 -6.24 -0.25 -3.32
C ILE A 42 -5.27 -0.46 -4.49
N ASN A 43 -5.78 -0.68 -5.69
CA ASN A 43 -4.95 -0.84 -6.87
C ASN A 43 -4.08 0.39 -7.17
N GLU A 44 -4.66 1.60 -7.14
CA GLU A 44 -3.93 2.84 -7.35
C GLU A 44 -2.89 3.10 -6.24
N ILE A 45 -3.18 2.72 -5.00
CA ILE A 45 -2.22 2.81 -3.88
C ILE A 45 -1.03 1.88 -4.16
N VAL A 46 -1.28 0.60 -4.46
CA VAL A 46 -0.23 -0.40 -4.75
C VAL A 46 0.62 0.02 -5.95
N LEU A 47 0.02 0.61 -6.98
CA LEU A 47 0.73 1.11 -8.17
C LEU A 47 1.49 2.43 -7.95
N GLY A 48 1.46 3.02 -6.74
CA GLY A 48 2.10 4.31 -6.50
C GLY A 48 1.37 5.52 -7.10
N LYS A 49 0.17 5.32 -7.63
CA LYS A 49 -0.61 6.35 -8.34
C LYS A 49 -1.53 7.16 -7.43
N ARG A 50 -1.69 6.74 -6.17
CA ARG A 50 -2.58 7.36 -5.19
C ARG A 50 -1.98 7.41 -3.80
N ARG A 51 -2.09 8.58 -3.17
CA ARG A 51 -1.77 8.78 -1.74
C ARG A 51 -2.88 8.22 -0.85
N ILE A 52 -2.49 7.76 0.35
CA ILE A 52 -3.43 7.36 1.41
C ILE A 52 -3.89 8.62 2.13
N THR A 53 -5.20 8.77 2.32
CA THR A 53 -5.82 9.88 3.07
C THR A 53 -6.65 9.31 4.21
N ALA A 54 -6.97 10.14 5.22
CA ALA A 54 -8.03 9.81 6.15
C ALA A 54 -9.35 9.62 5.37
N ASP A 55 -10.22 8.75 5.87
CA ASP A 55 -11.57 8.65 5.35
C ASP A 55 -12.33 9.92 5.79
N SER A 56 -13.04 10.55 4.85
CA SER A 56 -13.81 11.78 5.05
C SER A 56 -15.11 11.67 4.26
#